data_AF-A0A2H9LWZ0-F1
#
_entry.id   AF-A0A2H9LWZ0-F1
#
_cell.length_a   1.000
_cell.length_b   1.000
_cell.length_c   1.000
_cell.angle_alpha   90.00
_cell.angle_beta   90.00
_cell.angle_gamma   90.00
#
_symmetry.space_group_name_H-M   'P 1'
#
loop_
_entity.id
_entity.type
_entity.pdbx_description
1 polymer ?
#
loop_
_entity_poly.entity_id
_entity_poly.type
_entity_poly.pdbx_seq_one_letter_code
_entity_poly.pdbx_strand_id
1 'polypeptide(L)'
;MTIMRAQVSIEYIVIVSVLLLLFVPVIYYAESQRIEFVNNYAITQTDASLSRLASIVDYVYFLGEGNEIIIDLYFPTEISGVTANPGTYEISATVFDKEIVKTTRAKIFSAGLPTNGILLEGMHRYLVRYSGTGYGVDIVPA
;
A
#
# COMPACT_ATOMS: atom_id res chain seq x y z
N MET A 1 -61.28 6.32 21.72
CA MET A 1 -60.46 5.32 20.97
C MET A 1 -59.07 5.85 20.57
N THR A 2 -58.71 7.09 20.90
CA THR A 2 -57.41 7.72 20.55
C THR A 2 -56.27 7.38 21.50
N ILE A 3 -56.57 7.16 22.79
CA ILE A 3 -55.57 6.88 23.84
C ILE A 3 -54.84 5.54 23.59
N MET A 4 -55.55 4.50 23.18
CA MET A 4 -54.95 3.19 22.86
C MET A 4 -53.99 3.26 21.67
N ARG A 5 -54.23 4.15 20.70
CA ARG A 5 -53.33 4.35 19.55
C ARG A 5 -52.05 5.07 19.95
N ALA A 6 -52.14 6.03 20.86
CA ALA A 6 -50.98 6.77 21.36
C ALA A 6 -50.04 5.88 22.19
N GLN A 7 -50.56 4.97 23.01
CA GLN A 7 -49.75 4.03 23.79
C GLN A 7 -48.95 3.08 22.90
N VAL A 8 -49.59 2.53 21.86
CA VAL A 8 -48.93 1.63 20.90
C VAL A 8 -47.81 2.36 20.15
N SER A 9 -48.01 3.62 19.74
CA SER A 9 -46.97 4.41 19.10
C SER A 9 -45.75 4.67 20.01
N ILE A 10 -45.97 4.89 21.31
CA ILE A 10 -44.88 5.10 22.27
C ILE A 10 -44.04 3.83 22.42
N GLU A 11 -44.67 2.67 22.52
CA GLU A 11 -43.97 1.39 22.63
C GLU A 11 -43.07 1.12 21.41
N TYR A 12 -43.56 1.41 20.20
CA TYR A 12 -42.74 1.32 18.99
C TYR A 12 -41.54 2.26 19.03
N ILE A 13 -41.72 3.51 19.47
CA ILE A 13 -40.61 4.47 19.59
C ILE A 13 -39.57 3.95 20.60
N VAL A 14 -40.00 3.42 21.73
CA VAL A 14 -39.09 2.88 22.76
C VAL A 14 -38.32 1.68 22.21
N ILE A 15 -38.99 0.74 21.55
CA ILE A 15 -38.33 -0.44 20.94
C ILE A 15 -37.31 0.00 19.89
N VAL A 16 -37.68 0.92 18.99
CA VAL A 16 -36.77 1.43 17.95
C VAL A 16 -35.56 2.13 18.56
N SER A 17 -35.76 2.95 19.60
CA SER A 17 -34.65 3.64 20.29
C SER A 17 -33.69 2.66 20.95
N VAL A 18 -34.20 1.61 21.60
CA VAL A 18 -33.35 0.55 22.20
C VAL A 18 -32.59 -0.21 21.12
N LEU A 19 -33.24 -0.54 20.00
CA LEU A 19 -32.57 -1.18 18.87
C LEU A 19 -31.45 -0.30 18.32
N LEU A 20 -31.72 0.99 18.05
CA LEU A 20 -30.70 1.92 17.56
C LEU A 20 -29.53 2.04 18.54
N LEU A 21 -29.81 2.12 19.85
CA LEU A 21 -28.78 2.19 20.88
C LEU A 21 -27.87 0.95 20.87
N LEU A 22 -28.40 -0.22 20.53
CA LEU A 22 -27.61 -1.44 20.38
C LEU A 22 -26.87 -1.53 19.04
N PHE A 23 -27.46 -1.05 17.94
CA PHE A 23 -26.85 -1.16 16.60
C PHE A 23 -25.74 -0.14 16.33
N VAL A 24 -25.87 1.08 16.83
CA VAL A 24 -24.86 2.14 16.62
C VAL A 24 -23.44 1.71 17.03
N PRO A 25 -23.18 1.16 18.23
CA PRO A 25 -21.83 0.74 18.60
C PRO A 25 -21.33 -0.44 17.77
N VAL A 26 -22.22 -1.34 17.33
CA VAL A 26 -21.85 -2.48 16.47
C VAL A 26 -21.40 -2.00 15.10
N ILE A 27 -22.13 -1.07 14.49
CA ILE A 27 -21.77 -0.46 13.21
C ILE A 27 -20.44 0.28 13.35
N TYR A 28 -20.29 1.10 14.40
CA TYR A 28 -19.05 1.83 14.66
C TYR A 28 -17.84 0.90 14.78
N TYR A 29 -17.96 -0.20 15.54
CA TYR A 29 -16.90 -1.19 15.69
C TYR A 29 -16.59 -1.94 14.38
N ALA A 30 -17.61 -2.28 13.60
CA ALA A 30 -17.42 -2.94 12.30
C ALA A 30 -16.66 -2.03 11.32
N GLU A 31 -16.99 -0.74 11.31
CA GLU A 31 -16.29 0.27 10.49
C GLU A 31 -14.83 0.45 10.95
N SER A 32 -14.57 0.51 12.26
CA SER A 32 -13.19 0.64 12.76
C SER A 32 -12.33 -0.57 12.39
N GLN A 33 -12.88 -1.78 12.50
CA GLN A 33 -12.19 -3.00 12.08
C GLN A 33 -11.90 -2.97 10.58
N ARG A 34 -12.87 -2.59 9.74
CA ARG A 34 -12.67 -2.50 8.29
C ARG A 34 -11.49 -1.60 7.93
N ILE A 35 -11.36 -0.44 8.58
CA ILE A 35 -10.25 0.50 8.33
C ILE A 35 -8.90 -0.15 8.65
N GLU A 36 -8.78 -0.80 9.81
CA GLU A 36 -7.54 -1.50 10.19
C GLU A 36 -7.18 -2.60 9.20
N PHE A 37 -8.16 -3.39 8.75
CA PHE A 37 -7.92 -4.45 7.76
C PHE A 37 -7.42 -3.89 6.42
N VAL A 38 -8.05 -2.83 5.91
CA VAL A 38 -7.64 -2.20 4.64
C VAL A 38 -6.23 -1.64 4.76
N ASN A 39 -5.91 -0.97 5.87
CA ASN A 39 -4.59 -0.37 6.08
C ASN A 39 -3.50 -1.45 6.17
N ASN A 40 -3.75 -2.51 6.94
CA ASN A 40 -2.81 -3.62 7.08
C ASN A 40 -2.60 -4.34 5.75
N TYR A 41 -3.66 -4.57 4.98
CA TYR A 41 -3.56 -5.17 3.66
C TYR A 41 -2.65 -4.36 2.72
N ALA A 42 -2.86 -3.04 2.64
CA ALA A 42 -2.05 -2.17 1.79
C ALA A 42 -0.58 -2.13 2.21
N ILE A 43 -0.31 -2.10 3.53
CA ILE A 43 1.05 -2.17 4.08
C ILE A 43 1.72 -3.49 3.69
N THR A 44 1.05 -4.62 3.88
CA THR A 44 1.62 -5.94 3.57
C THR A 44 1.88 -6.12 2.08
N GLN A 45 0.97 -5.67 1.22
CA GLN A 45 1.17 -5.76 -0.24
C GLN A 45 2.32 -4.87 -0.71
N THR A 46 2.42 -3.65 -0.17
CA THR A 46 3.54 -2.75 -0.49
C THR A 46 4.86 -3.35 -0.02
N ASP A 47 4.89 -3.92 1.20
CA ASP A 47 6.09 -4.59 1.73
C ASP A 47 6.54 -5.76 0.85
N ALA A 48 5.60 -6.56 0.37
CA ALA A 48 5.87 -7.68 -0.54
C ALA A 48 6.42 -7.19 -1.89
N SER A 49 5.81 -6.15 -2.48
CA SER A 49 6.27 -5.55 -3.74
C SER A 49 7.67 -4.95 -3.61
N LEU A 50 7.95 -4.20 -2.54
CA LEU A 50 9.29 -3.65 -2.28
C LEU A 50 10.32 -4.75 -2.01
N SER A 51 9.96 -5.78 -1.25
CA SER A 51 10.87 -6.91 -0.97
C SER A 51 11.22 -7.68 -2.25
N ARG A 52 10.24 -7.84 -3.15
CA ARG A 52 10.46 -8.44 -4.47
C ARG A 52 11.37 -7.57 -5.33
N LEU A 53 11.12 -6.27 -5.39
CA LEU A 53 11.97 -5.32 -6.13
C LEU A 53 13.41 -5.35 -5.60
N ALA A 54 13.61 -5.27 -4.28
CA ALA A 54 14.92 -5.35 -3.65
C ALA A 54 15.66 -6.66 -4.00
N SER A 55 14.96 -7.79 -3.96
CA SER A 55 15.53 -9.10 -4.31
C SER A 55 15.95 -9.17 -5.78
N ILE A 56 15.19 -8.54 -6.68
CA ILE A 56 15.51 -8.50 -8.11
C ILE A 56 16.67 -7.56 -8.39
N VAL A 57 16.74 -6.42 -7.71
CA VAL A 57 17.90 -5.52 -7.75
C VAL A 57 19.18 -6.27 -7.35
N ASP A 58 19.15 -7.00 -6.25
CA ASP A 58 20.28 -7.82 -5.79
C ASP A 58 20.64 -8.93 -6.78
N TYR A 59 19.64 -9.55 -7.38
CA TYR A 59 19.83 -10.61 -8.35
C TYR A 59 20.45 -10.09 -9.65
N VAL A 60 19.93 -8.99 -10.22
CA VAL A 60 20.50 -8.35 -11.42
C VAL A 60 21.92 -7.89 -11.16
N TYR A 61 22.18 -7.32 -9.98
CA TYR A 61 23.53 -6.94 -9.58
C TYR A 61 24.49 -8.13 -9.52
N PHE A 62 24.04 -9.27 -8.96
CA PHE A 62 24.84 -10.48 -8.89
C PHE A 62 25.12 -11.10 -10.27
N LEU A 63 24.18 -11.02 -11.21
CA LEU A 63 24.39 -11.48 -12.58
C LEU A 63 25.42 -10.62 -13.35
N GLY A 64 25.54 -9.34 -12.99
CA GLY A 64 26.52 -8.42 -13.56
C GLY A 64 26.07 -7.76 -14.87
N GLU A 65 27.04 -7.19 -15.59
CA GLU A 65 26.79 -6.32 -16.74
C GLU A 65 26.09 -7.03 -17.91
N GLY A 66 25.18 -6.31 -18.58
CA GLY A 66 24.40 -6.82 -19.71
C GLY A 66 23.13 -7.58 -19.31
N ASN A 67 22.86 -7.76 -18.00
CA ASN A 67 21.65 -8.40 -17.53
C ASN A 67 20.55 -7.39 -17.20
N GLU A 68 19.33 -7.74 -17.57
CA GLU A 68 18.12 -6.99 -17.31
C GLU A 68 16.94 -7.93 -17.03
N ILE A 69 16.02 -7.48 -16.17
CA ILE A 69 14.83 -8.24 -15.79
C ILE A 69 13.65 -7.28 -15.75
N ILE A 70 12.56 -7.70 -16.38
CA ILE A 70 11.28 -7.01 -16.29
C ILE A 70 10.48 -7.62 -15.15
N ILE A 71 9.94 -6.76 -14.29
CA ILE A 71 9.07 -7.16 -13.20
C ILE A 71 7.77 -6.37 -13.22
N ASP A 72 6.71 -7.05 -12.83
CA ASP A 72 5.42 -6.42 -12.56
C ASP A 72 5.24 -6.31 -11.05
N LEU A 73 5.04 -5.08 -10.56
CA LEU A 73 4.78 -4.76 -9.16
C LEU A 73 3.35 -4.26 -9.01
N TYR A 74 2.65 -4.78 -8.01
CA TYR A 74 1.33 -4.29 -7.63
C TYR A 74 1.48 -3.29 -6.50
N PHE A 75 0.87 -2.13 -6.65
CA PHE A 75 0.79 -1.10 -5.63
C PHE A 75 -0.69 -0.90 -5.25
N PRO A 76 -1.08 -1.17 -3.99
CA PRO A 76 -2.43 -0.92 -3.52
C PRO A 76 -2.77 0.59 -3.51
N THR A 77 -4.04 0.90 -3.26
CA THR A 77 -4.52 2.27 -3.00
C THR A 77 -3.77 2.91 -1.83
N GLU A 78 -3.68 4.24 -1.84
CA GLU A 78 -3.15 5.06 -0.72
C GLU A 78 -1.64 4.93 -0.43
N ILE A 79 -0.86 4.65 -1.47
CA ILE A 79 0.58 4.89 -1.43
C ILE A 79 0.87 6.34 -1.82
N SER A 80 1.51 7.07 -0.91
CA SER A 80 1.87 8.48 -1.10
C SER A 80 3.06 8.66 -2.06
N GLY A 81 3.93 7.66 -2.11
CA GLY A 81 5.08 7.63 -3.00
C GLY A 81 5.92 6.37 -2.81
N VAL A 82 6.63 5.97 -3.86
CA VAL A 82 7.74 5.04 -3.77
C VAL A 82 9.00 5.79 -4.20
N THR A 83 10.01 5.78 -3.35
CA THR A 83 11.28 6.47 -3.61
C THR A 83 12.42 5.46 -3.55
N ALA A 84 13.39 5.67 -4.42
CA ALA A 84 14.70 5.08 -4.26
C ALA A 84 15.69 6.18 -4.55
N ASN A 85 16.50 6.53 -3.55
CA ASN A 85 17.41 7.65 -3.65
C ASN A 85 18.61 7.26 -4.51
N PRO A 86 18.90 8.02 -5.58
CA PRO A 86 20.10 7.77 -6.37
C PRO A 86 21.33 7.78 -5.49
N GLY A 87 22.10 6.71 -5.60
CA GLY A 87 23.32 6.48 -4.86
C GLY A 87 23.16 5.87 -3.47
N THR A 88 21.95 5.49 -3.07
CA THR A 88 21.73 4.72 -1.84
C THR A 88 21.50 3.24 -2.15
N TYR A 89 21.38 2.46 -1.08
CA TYR A 89 21.01 1.05 -1.11
C TYR A 89 19.55 0.85 -0.68
N GLU A 90 18.77 1.94 -0.59
CA GLU A 90 17.47 1.94 0.07
C GLU A 90 16.35 2.25 -0.91
N ILE A 91 15.30 1.46 -0.82
CA ILE A 91 14.02 1.66 -1.48
C ILE A 91 13.00 1.86 -0.36
N SER A 92 12.26 2.96 -0.39
CA SER A 92 11.19 3.19 0.58
C SER A 92 9.87 3.52 -0.08
N ALA A 93 8.79 3.23 0.63
CA ALA A 93 7.46 3.68 0.28
C ALA A 93 6.73 4.14 1.53
N THR A 94 5.88 5.16 1.36
CA THR A 94 5.00 5.64 2.42
C THR A 94 3.57 5.23 2.10
N VAL A 95 2.96 4.45 2.98
CA VAL A 95 1.58 3.97 2.87
C VAL A 95 0.81 4.51 4.06
N PHE A 96 -0.20 5.34 3.81
CA PHE A 96 -0.81 6.19 4.84
C PHE A 96 0.28 6.99 5.58
N ASP A 97 0.52 6.69 6.86
CA ASP A 97 1.54 7.32 7.72
C ASP A 97 2.69 6.38 8.10
N LYS A 98 2.79 5.22 7.45
CA LYS A 98 3.84 4.23 7.72
C LYS A 98 4.86 4.21 6.59
N GLU A 99 6.12 4.43 6.94
CA GLU A 99 7.24 4.22 6.04
C GLU A 99 7.67 2.75 6.05
N ILE A 100 7.83 2.18 4.86
CA ILE A 100 8.36 0.84 4.64
C ILE A 100 9.68 1.01 3.90
N VAL A 101 10.78 0.57 4.51
CA VAL A 101 12.13 0.68 3.94
C VAL A 101 12.69 -0.71 3.68
N LYS A 102 13.30 -0.91 2.51
CA LYS A 102 14.03 -2.11 2.13
C LYS A 102 15.44 -1.73 1.69
N THR A 103 16.42 -2.46 2.21
CA THR A 103 17.83 -2.31 1.84
C THR A 103 18.21 -3.37 0.82
N THR A 104 19.05 -2.98 -0.11
CA THR A 104 19.61 -3.79 -1.19
C THR A 104 21.12 -3.88 -1.03
N ARG A 105 21.75 -4.85 -1.70
CA ARG A 105 23.22 -4.98 -1.78
C ARG A 105 23.80 -4.15 -2.92
N ALA A 106 22.97 -3.77 -3.88
CA ALA A 106 23.36 -2.97 -5.03
C ALA A 106 23.03 -1.50 -4.83
N LYS A 107 23.93 -0.62 -5.28
CA LYS A 107 23.65 0.83 -5.27
C LYS A 107 22.63 1.15 -6.36
N ILE A 108 21.56 1.85 -6.02
CA ILE A 108 20.54 2.27 -6.98
C ILE A 108 21.05 3.53 -7.67
N PHE A 109 21.19 3.51 -8.99
CA PHE A 109 21.78 4.62 -9.73
C PHE A 109 20.72 5.55 -10.33
N SER A 110 19.63 4.96 -10.82
CA SER A 110 18.46 5.67 -11.30
C SER A 110 17.21 4.96 -10.82
N ALA A 111 16.22 5.74 -10.39
CA ALA A 111 14.92 5.26 -9.98
C ALA A 111 13.83 6.05 -10.68
N GLY A 112 13.31 5.51 -11.77
CA GLY A 112 12.06 5.95 -12.39
C GLY A 112 10.84 5.43 -11.64
N LEU A 113 10.92 5.37 -10.31
CA LEU A 113 9.80 4.99 -9.48
C LEU A 113 8.83 6.19 -9.38
N PRO A 114 7.52 5.94 -9.42
CA PRO A 114 6.50 6.97 -9.27
C PRO A 114 6.68 7.71 -7.93
N THR A 115 7.06 8.98 -8.06
CA THR A 115 7.22 9.93 -6.97
C THR A 115 6.05 10.91 -6.99
N ASN A 116 5.48 11.20 -5.81
CA ASN A 116 4.40 12.16 -5.60
C ASN A 116 3.07 11.85 -6.30
N GLY A 117 2.27 10.99 -5.66
CA GLY A 117 0.82 11.20 -5.50
C GLY A 117 -0.11 11.16 -6.72
N ILE A 118 0.34 10.79 -7.93
CA ILE A 118 -0.58 10.71 -9.09
C ILE A 118 -0.52 9.32 -9.71
N LEU A 119 -1.46 8.48 -9.28
CA LEU A 119 -1.82 7.16 -9.83
C LEU A 119 -0.76 6.06 -9.67
N LEU A 120 -0.39 5.80 -8.40
CA LEU A 120 0.38 4.63 -7.99
C LEU A 120 -0.46 3.34 -7.94
N GLU A 121 -1.78 3.43 -7.89
CA GLU A 121 -2.61 2.22 -7.75
C GLU A 121 -2.53 1.35 -9.01
N GLY A 122 -2.36 0.04 -8.80
CA GLY A 122 -2.46 -0.96 -9.84
C GLY A 122 -1.15 -1.67 -10.15
N MET A 123 -1.12 -2.31 -11.30
CA MET A 123 0.03 -3.05 -11.78
C MET A 123 0.95 -2.11 -12.57
N HIS A 124 2.20 -2.02 -12.16
CA HIS A 124 3.23 -1.22 -12.80
C HIS A 124 4.38 -2.12 -13.23
N ARG A 125 4.87 -1.89 -14.44
CA ARG A 125 5.96 -2.66 -15.00
C ARG A 125 7.25 -1.87 -14.94
N TYR A 126 8.30 -2.51 -14.45
CA TYR A 126 9.63 -1.92 -14.35
C TYR A 126 10.66 -2.83 -14.99
N LEU A 127 11.59 -2.21 -15.70
CA LEU A 127 12.84 -2.81 -16.13
C LEU A 127 13.90 -2.52 -15.07
N VAL A 128 14.48 -3.58 -14.54
CA VAL A 128 15.61 -3.53 -13.61
C VAL A 128 16.84 -4.00 -14.37
N ARG A 129 17.85 -3.15 -14.52
CA ARG A 129 19.04 -3.47 -15.31
C ARG A 129 20.32 -3.08 -14.59
N TYR A 130 21.39 -3.82 -14.86
CA TYR A 130 22.71 -3.45 -14.37
C TYR A 130 23.16 -2.12 -15.00
N SER A 131 23.59 -1.18 -14.17
CA SER A 131 24.13 0.09 -14.62
C SER A 131 25.61 -0.11 -14.96
N GLY A 132 25.93 -0.12 -16.26
CA GLY A 132 27.31 -0.26 -16.77
C GLY A 132 28.25 0.86 -16.28
N THR A 133 27.71 1.94 -15.72
CA THR A 133 28.46 3.03 -15.09
C THR A 133 28.34 2.95 -13.58
N GLY A 134 29.29 2.28 -12.91
CA GLY A 134 29.51 2.45 -11.46
C GLY A 134 28.97 1.38 -10.52
N TYR A 135 28.88 0.12 -10.96
CA TYR A 135 28.51 -1.04 -10.13
C TYR A 135 27.18 -0.85 -9.38
N GLY A 136 26.13 -0.48 -10.13
CA GLY A 136 24.80 -0.23 -9.59
C GLY A 136 23.70 -0.82 -10.44
N VAL A 137 22.46 -0.49 -10.11
CA VAL A 137 21.25 -0.94 -10.81
C VAL A 137 20.38 0.26 -11.14
N ASP A 138 19.87 0.30 -12.37
CA ASP A 138 18.83 1.23 -12.78
C ASP A 138 17.46 0.56 -12.67
N ILE A 139 16.48 1.27 -12.14
CA ILE A 139 15.06 0.89 -12.13
C ILE A 139 14.33 1.90 -13.00
N VAL A 140 13.75 1.47 -14.11
CA VAL A 140 13.02 2.35 -15.03
C VAL A 140 11.65 1.77 -15.38
N PRO A 141 10.62 2.61 -15.63
CA PRO A 141 9.37 2.15 -16.19
C PRO A 141 9.61 1.44 -17.52
N ALA A 142 8.96 0.29 -17.73
CA ALA A 142 9.03 -0.46 -18.99
C ALA A 142 7.85 -0.13 -19.91
#